data_AF-A0A4Q6BE45-F1
#
_entry.id   AF-A0A4Q6BE45-F1
#
_cell.length_a   1.000
_cell.length_b   1.000
_cell.length_c   1.000
_cell.angle_alpha   90.00
_cell.angle_beta   90.00
_cell.angle_gamma   90.00
#
_symmetry.space_group_name_H-M   'P 1'
#
loop_
_entity.id
_entity.type
_entity.pdbx_description
1 polymer ?
#
loop_
_entity_poly.entity_id
_entity_poly.type
_entity_poly.pdbx_seq_one_letter_code
_entity_poly.pdbx_strand_id
1 'polypeptide(L)'
;MEKNAISPSRAENYPEWYQEVIKASDLAENAPVRGCMVIKPWGYALWENMQAALDAKFKATGHVNAYFPLLIPLSFMEKEAEHVDGFAKECAVVTHHRLKADDQGKLRPDPASELEEPFIIRPTSETIIGHMYAKWVKSYRDLPILMNQWCNVMRWEMRTRM
;
A
#
# COMPACT_ATOMS: atom_id res chain seq x y z
N MET A 1 -15.96 36.46 19.41
CA MET A 1 -15.13 35.27 19.14
C MET A 1 -14.94 35.19 17.63
N GLU A 2 -13.70 35.08 17.15
CA GLU A 2 -13.44 34.84 15.73
C GLU A 2 -14.11 33.53 15.32
N LYS A 3 -14.93 33.59 14.27
CA LYS A 3 -15.70 32.45 13.80
C LYS A 3 -14.85 31.72 12.76
N ASN A 4 -14.09 30.73 13.19
CA ASN A 4 -13.30 29.90 12.29
C ASN A 4 -14.24 29.00 11.47
N ALA A 5 -13.90 28.76 10.19
CA ALA A 5 -14.64 27.84 9.33
C ALA A 5 -14.57 26.38 9.82
N ILE A 6 -13.57 26.07 10.66
CA ILE A 6 -13.28 24.76 11.23
C ILE A 6 -13.13 24.92 12.75
N SER A 7 -13.72 24.00 13.53
CA SER A 7 -13.62 23.94 14.98
C SER A 7 -13.43 22.48 15.40
N PRO A 8 -12.54 22.14 16.36
CA PRO A 8 -11.70 23.04 17.17
C PRO A 8 -10.56 23.67 16.36
N SER A 9 -9.92 24.70 16.91
CA SER A 9 -8.69 25.24 16.29
C SER A 9 -7.52 24.26 16.46
N ARG A 10 -6.50 24.44 15.62
CA ARG A 10 -5.27 23.65 15.64
C ARG A 10 -4.59 23.61 17.03
N ALA A 11 -4.65 24.71 17.78
CA ALA A 11 -4.00 24.83 19.09
C ALA A 11 -4.80 24.15 20.21
N GLU A 12 -6.12 24.05 20.07
CA GLU A 12 -7.00 23.48 21.08
C GLU A 12 -7.00 21.95 21.02
N ASN A 13 -7.13 21.39 19.82
CA ASN A 13 -7.13 19.94 19.61
C ASN A 13 -6.68 19.61 18.19
N TYR A 14 -5.38 19.37 18.03
CA TYR A 14 -4.77 19.11 16.74
C TYR A 14 -5.33 17.87 16.02
N PRO A 15 -5.48 16.69 16.67
CA PRO A 15 -6.05 15.51 16.01
C PRO A 15 -7.44 15.75 15.39
N GLU A 16 -8.34 16.37 16.13
CA GLU A 16 -9.71 16.64 15.65
C GLU A 16 -9.70 17.73 14.58
N TRP A 17 -8.92 18.79 14.78
CA TRP A 17 -8.76 19.86 13.78
C TRP A 17 -8.28 19.30 12.44
N TYR A 18 -7.33 18.37 12.44
CA TYR A 18 -6.81 17.74 11.22
C TYR A 18 -7.90 16.94 10.48
N GLN A 19 -8.71 16.17 11.22
CA GLN A 19 -9.85 15.45 10.66
C GLN A 19 -10.88 16.38 10.02
N GLU A 20 -11.22 17.47 10.72
CA GLU A 20 -12.18 18.43 10.21
C GLU A 20 -11.64 19.21 9.01
N VAL A 21 -10.33 19.49 8.93
CA VAL A 21 -9.71 20.07 7.72
C VAL A 21 -9.86 19.15 6.52
N ILE A 22 -9.50 17.87 6.65
CA ILE A 22 -9.60 16.89 5.55
C ILE A 22 -11.03 16.81 5.03
N LYS A 23 -11.99 16.71 5.96
CA LYS A 23 -13.41 16.60 5.65
C LYS A 23 -13.99 17.87 5.03
N ALA A 24 -13.73 19.04 5.64
CA ALA A 24 -14.27 20.31 5.15
C ALA A 24 -13.69 20.72 3.79
N SER A 25 -12.49 20.25 3.45
CA SER A 25 -11.83 20.49 2.15
C SER A 25 -12.10 19.40 1.12
N ASP A 26 -12.93 18.40 1.44
CA ASP A 26 -13.31 17.31 0.55
C ASP A 26 -12.13 16.49 0.01
N LEU A 27 -11.08 16.32 0.81
CA LEU A 27 -9.84 15.64 0.41
C LEU A 27 -9.96 14.11 0.46
N ALA A 28 -10.53 13.59 1.55
CA ALA A 28 -10.68 12.15 1.78
C ALA A 28 -11.83 11.85 2.75
N GLU A 29 -12.30 10.61 2.74
CA GLU A 29 -13.32 10.11 3.65
C GLU A 29 -13.01 8.69 4.13
N ASN A 30 -13.60 8.28 5.25
CA ASN A 30 -13.33 6.96 5.82
C ASN A 30 -13.96 5.89 4.94
N ALA A 31 -13.19 4.85 4.59
CA ALA A 31 -13.73 3.69 3.91
C ALA A 31 -14.43 2.76 4.92
N PRO A 32 -15.33 1.87 4.47
CA PRO A 32 -15.94 0.84 5.32
C PRO A 32 -14.92 -0.15 5.91
N VAL A 33 -13.71 -0.22 5.33
CA VAL A 33 -12.61 -1.04 5.81
C VAL A 33 -11.81 -0.24 6.83
N ARG A 34 -11.63 -0.80 8.04
CA ARG A 34 -10.90 -0.15 9.13
C ARG A 34 -9.48 0.23 8.68
N GLY A 35 -9.11 1.49 8.92
CA GLY A 35 -7.79 2.02 8.58
C GLY A 35 -7.59 2.34 7.11
N CYS A 36 -8.63 2.19 6.28
CA CYS A 36 -8.61 2.63 4.90
C CYS A 36 -9.41 3.93 4.74
N MET A 37 -9.01 4.71 3.75
CA MET A 37 -9.70 5.94 3.34
C MET A 37 -9.94 5.91 1.84
N VAL A 38 -11.00 6.58 1.40
CA VAL A 38 -11.20 6.95 0.00
C VAL A 38 -10.61 8.33 -0.18
N ILE A 39 -9.55 8.45 -0.97
CA ILE A 39 -9.00 9.75 -1.37
C ILE A 39 -9.88 10.29 -2.50
N LYS A 40 -10.52 11.43 -2.26
CA LYS A 40 -11.45 12.06 -3.21
C LYS A 40 -10.68 12.79 -4.32
N PRO A 41 -11.32 13.17 -5.44
CA PRO A 41 -10.63 13.78 -6.58
C PRO A 41 -9.76 14.99 -6.21
N TRP A 42 -10.24 15.86 -5.31
CA TRP A 42 -9.46 17.02 -4.86
C TRP A 42 -8.20 16.62 -4.09
N GLY A 43 -8.29 15.62 -3.20
CA GLY A 43 -7.12 15.07 -2.51
C GLY A 43 -6.19 14.30 -3.43
N TYR A 44 -6.73 13.57 -4.40
CA TYR A 44 -5.94 12.79 -5.34
C TYR A 44 -5.18 13.68 -6.32
N ALA A 45 -5.73 14.85 -6.70
CA ALA A 45 -5.02 15.83 -7.51
C ALA A 45 -3.71 16.32 -6.86
N LEU A 46 -3.66 16.42 -5.52
CA LEU A 46 -2.42 16.72 -4.81
C LEU A 46 -1.37 15.61 -5.01
N TRP A 47 -1.80 14.35 -4.93
CA TRP A 47 -0.94 13.20 -5.21
C TRP A 47 -0.44 13.20 -6.65
N GLU A 48 -1.32 13.43 -7.64
CA GLU A 48 -0.95 13.49 -9.05
C GLU A 48 0.12 14.57 -9.32
N ASN A 49 -0.02 15.74 -8.71
CA ASN A 49 0.96 16.83 -8.82
C ASN A 49 2.32 16.45 -8.22
N MET A 50 2.33 15.84 -7.03
CA MET A 50 3.57 15.37 -6.40
C MET A 50 4.23 14.25 -7.22
N GLN A 51 3.42 13.28 -7.68
CA GLN A 51 3.86 12.17 -8.49
C GLN A 51 4.52 12.69 -9.77
N ALA A 52 3.85 13.57 -10.53
CA ALA A 52 4.39 14.12 -11.78
C ALA A 52 5.73 14.85 -11.56
N ALA A 53 5.83 15.66 -10.50
CA ALA A 53 7.05 16.39 -10.18
C ALA A 53 8.21 15.46 -9.79
N LEU A 54 7.95 14.44 -8.97
CA LEU A 54 8.95 13.46 -8.55
C LEU A 54 9.35 12.53 -9.71
N ASP A 55 8.39 12.09 -10.51
CA ASP A 55 8.62 11.24 -11.67
C ASP A 55 9.55 11.90 -12.69
N ALA A 56 9.35 13.20 -12.97
CA ALA A 56 10.25 13.99 -13.80
C ALA A 56 11.67 14.05 -13.21
N LYS A 57 11.80 14.23 -11.89
CA LYS A 57 13.10 14.28 -11.19
C LYS A 57 13.81 12.93 -11.19
N PHE A 58 13.10 11.83 -10.99
CA PHE A 58 13.64 10.47 -11.03
C PHE A 58 14.14 10.12 -12.45
N LYS A 59 13.36 10.47 -13.47
CA LYS A 59 13.76 10.31 -14.87
C LYS A 59 14.99 11.13 -15.22
N ALA A 60 15.10 12.37 -14.71
CA ALA A 60 16.28 13.21 -14.90
C ALA A 60 17.56 12.61 -14.30
N THR A 61 17.45 11.71 -13.32
CA THR A 61 18.58 10.99 -12.70
C THR A 61 18.74 9.57 -13.22
N GLY A 62 18.09 9.21 -14.33
CA GLY A 62 18.27 7.93 -15.02
C GLY A 62 17.41 6.78 -14.47
N HIS A 63 16.48 7.05 -13.55
CA HIS A 63 15.56 6.02 -13.08
C HIS A 63 14.50 5.70 -14.14
N VAL A 64 14.11 4.44 -14.22
CA VAL A 64 13.02 3.97 -15.07
C VAL A 64 11.89 3.38 -14.23
N ASN A 65 10.65 3.67 -14.62
CA ASN A 65 9.50 3.11 -13.93
C ASN A 65 9.27 1.65 -14.33
N ALA A 66 8.86 0.85 -13.36
CA ALA A 66 8.42 -0.52 -13.57
C ALA A 66 7.29 -0.87 -12.61
N TYR A 67 6.70 -2.05 -12.83
CA TYR A 67 5.64 -2.57 -11.99
C TYR A 67 5.86 -4.03 -11.68
N PHE A 68 5.95 -4.35 -10.40
CA PHE A 68 6.05 -5.67 -9.82
C PHE A 68 4.69 -6.09 -9.25
N PRO A 69 4.41 -7.40 -9.20
CA PRO A 69 3.14 -7.92 -8.70
C PRO A 69 2.78 -7.44 -7.28
N LEU A 70 1.47 -7.33 -7.03
CA LEU A 70 0.92 -7.04 -5.70
C LEU A 70 1.13 -8.21 -4.72
N LEU A 71 1.04 -9.43 -5.24
CA LEU A 71 1.10 -10.67 -4.47
C LEU A 71 2.54 -11.18 -4.43
N ILE A 72 3.01 -11.50 -3.23
CA ILE A 72 4.34 -12.04 -2.95
C ILE A 72 4.16 -13.45 -2.36
N PRO A 73 4.81 -14.49 -2.90
CA PRO A 73 4.77 -15.83 -2.29
C PRO A 73 5.24 -15.77 -0.83
N LEU A 74 4.55 -16.48 0.07
CA LEU A 74 4.92 -16.51 1.49
C LEU A 74 6.38 -16.97 1.68
N SER A 75 6.82 -17.95 0.91
CA SER A 75 8.19 -18.48 0.89
C SER A 75 9.26 -17.43 0.58
N PHE A 76 8.91 -16.33 -0.11
CA PHE A 76 9.86 -15.23 -0.36
C PHE A 76 10.05 -14.38 0.89
N MET A 77 8.99 -14.20 1.69
CA MET A 77 9.08 -13.47 2.96
C MET A 77 9.79 -14.30 4.03
N GLU A 78 9.60 -15.62 4.05
CA GLU A 78 10.30 -16.53 4.97
C GLU A 78 11.83 -16.50 4.79
N LYS A 79 12.31 -16.39 3.55
CA LYS A 79 13.75 -16.25 3.25
C LYS A 79 14.36 -14.95 3.78
N GLU A 80 13.54 -13.91 3.92
CA GLU A 80 13.97 -12.58 4.41
C GLU A 80 13.66 -12.37 5.89
N ALA A 81 12.86 -13.27 6.50
CA ALA A 81 12.46 -13.20 7.91
C ALA A 81 13.66 -13.29 8.87
N GLU A 82 14.77 -13.91 8.47
CA GLU A 82 16.03 -13.91 9.23
C GLU A 82 16.63 -12.51 9.41
N HIS A 83 16.29 -11.55 8.54
CA HIS A 83 16.81 -10.19 8.54
C HIS A 83 15.77 -9.14 8.98
N VAL A 84 14.49 -9.52 9.09
CA VAL A 84 13.41 -8.54 9.31
C VAL A 84 12.35 -9.02 10.31
N ASP A 85 12.66 -8.83 11.60
CA ASP A 85 11.75 -9.08 12.74
C ASP A 85 10.46 -8.22 12.73
N GLY A 86 10.40 -7.17 11.89
CA GLY A 86 9.34 -6.16 11.90
C GLY A 86 8.18 -6.40 10.93
N PHE A 87 8.43 -6.87 9.70
CA PHE A 87 7.39 -6.87 8.64
C PHE A 87 6.40 -8.04 8.76
N ALA A 88 6.81 -9.17 9.33
CA ALA A 88 6.01 -10.40 9.34
C ALA A 88 4.69 -10.27 10.13
N LYS A 89 4.61 -9.34 11.10
CA LYS A 89 3.47 -9.24 12.02
C LYS A 89 2.26 -8.49 11.46
N GLU A 90 2.41 -7.76 10.36
CA GLU A 90 1.38 -6.83 9.85
C GLU A 90 1.01 -7.07 8.38
N CYS A 91 1.11 -8.31 7.90
CA CYS A 91 0.82 -8.66 6.50
C CYS A 91 -0.60 -9.22 6.32
N ALA A 92 -1.30 -8.78 5.27
CA ALA A 92 -2.51 -9.44 4.81
C ALA A 92 -2.16 -10.65 3.94
N VAL A 93 -2.85 -11.77 4.16
CA VAL A 93 -2.57 -13.06 3.50
C VAL A 93 -3.78 -13.51 2.69
N VAL A 94 -3.53 -13.90 1.43
CA VAL A 94 -4.49 -14.50 0.50
C VAL A 94 -4.26 -16.00 0.51
N THR A 95 -5.28 -16.75 0.94
CA THR A 95 -5.23 -18.22 1.07
C THR A 95 -6.15 -18.94 0.10
N HIS A 96 -7.13 -18.25 -0.49
CA HIS A 96 -8.16 -18.84 -1.36
C HIS A 96 -8.37 -17.99 -2.61
N HIS A 97 -8.68 -18.64 -3.74
CA HIS A 97 -8.86 -17.93 -5.02
C HIS A 97 -10.32 -17.90 -5.52
N ARG A 98 -11.27 -18.53 -4.81
CA ARG A 98 -12.71 -18.44 -5.11
C ARG A 98 -13.55 -18.23 -3.87
N LEU A 99 -14.73 -17.65 -4.09
CA LEU A 99 -15.82 -17.60 -3.14
C LEU A 99 -16.93 -18.57 -3.57
N LYS A 100 -17.57 -19.21 -2.60
CA LYS A 100 -18.77 -20.03 -2.76
C LYS A 100 -19.88 -19.52 -1.86
N ALA A 101 -21.11 -19.54 -2.36
CA ALA A 101 -22.28 -19.26 -1.54
C ALA A 101 -22.58 -20.47 -0.65
N ASP A 102 -22.88 -20.22 0.62
CA ASP A 102 -23.45 -21.23 1.51
C ASP A 102 -24.94 -21.49 1.20
N ASP A 103 -25.55 -22.43 1.92
CA ASP A 103 -26.96 -22.79 1.77
C ASP A 103 -27.93 -21.63 2.06
N GLN A 104 -27.43 -20.53 2.66
CA GLN A 104 -28.16 -19.30 2.96
C GLN A 104 -27.84 -18.17 1.97
N GLY A 105 -27.05 -18.43 0.93
CA GLY A 105 -26.66 -17.47 -0.11
C GLY A 105 -25.51 -16.52 0.28
N LYS A 106 -24.87 -16.69 1.44
CA LYS A 106 -23.76 -15.85 1.89
C LYS A 106 -22.44 -16.37 1.33
N LEU A 107 -21.65 -15.45 0.75
CA LEU A 107 -20.34 -15.78 0.17
C LEU A 107 -19.29 -16.05 1.27
N ARG A 108 -18.53 -17.12 1.09
CA ARG A 108 -17.38 -17.53 1.92
C ARG A 108 -16.24 -18.01 1.02
N PRO A 109 -14.97 -17.97 1.45
CA PRO A 109 -13.90 -18.66 0.72
C PRO A 109 -14.29 -20.12 0.47
N ASP A 110 -14.17 -20.58 -0.77
CA ASP A 110 -14.47 -21.97 -1.13
C ASP A 110 -13.34 -22.86 -0.59
N PRO A 111 -13.59 -23.78 0.36
CA PRO A 111 -12.54 -24.62 0.93
C PRO A 111 -11.80 -25.46 -0.12
N ALA A 112 -12.43 -25.77 -1.25
CA ALA A 112 -11.80 -26.49 -2.36
C ALA A 112 -10.92 -25.59 -3.26
N SER A 113 -10.81 -24.29 -2.94
CA SER A 113 -10.01 -23.30 -3.66
C SER A 113 -8.82 -22.77 -2.84
N GLU A 114 -8.43 -23.51 -1.81
CA GLU A 114 -7.21 -23.24 -1.07
C GLU A 114 -6.00 -23.28 -2.02
N LEU A 115 -5.13 -22.29 -1.89
CA LEU A 115 -3.93 -22.17 -2.70
C LEU A 115 -2.86 -23.16 -2.22
N GLU A 116 -2.06 -23.70 -3.15
CA GLU A 116 -0.91 -24.56 -2.81
C GLU A 116 0.11 -23.82 -1.92
N GLU A 117 0.29 -22.52 -2.15
CA GLU A 117 1.07 -21.63 -1.30
C GLU A 117 0.26 -20.34 -1.04
N PRO A 118 0.18 -19.85 0.20
CA PRO A 118 -0.40 -18.54 0.49
C PRO A 118 0.40 -17.40 -0.14
N PHE A 119 -0.30 -16.34 -0.53
CA PHE A 119 0.33 -15.10 -0.99
C PHE A 119 0.15 -13.96 0.01
N ILE A 120 1.17 -13.14 0.18
CA ILE A 120 1.11 -11.90 0.96
C ILE A 120 0.80 -10.74 0.02
N ILE A 121 -0.13 -9.86 0.43
CA ILE A 121 -0.29 -8.54 -0.21
C ILE A 121 0.90 -7.68 0.20
N ARG A 122 1.65 -7.15 -0.77
CA ARG A 122 2.95 -6.49 -0.51
C ARG A 122 2.88 -5.44 0.62
N PRO A 123 3.65 -5.60 1.71
CA PRO A 123 3.91 -4.52 2.66
C PRO A 123 5.05 -3.61 2.17
N THR A 124 5.89 -4.16 1.29
CA THR A 124 7.03 -3.58 0.60
C THR A 124 7.45 -4.53 -0.54
N SER A 125 8.29 -4.09 -1.49
CA SER A 125 8.55 -4.83 -2.75
C SER A 125 9.95 -5.45 -2.87
N GLU A 126 10.81 -5.34 -1.87
CA GLU A 126 12.22 -5.73 -1.90
C GLU A 126 12.39 -7.20 -2.25
N THR A 127 11.57 -8.09 -1.67
CA THR A 127 11.69 -9.54 -1.85
C THR A 127 11.40 -9.96 -3.29
N ILE A 128 10.33 -9.42 -3.89
CA ILE A 128 9.97 -9.70 -5.28
C ILE A 128 10.93 -9.01 -6.26
N ILE A 129 11.37 -7.79 -5.96
CA ILE A 129 12.35 -7.06 -6.78
C ILE A 129 13.69 -7.79 -6.78
N GLY A 130 14.18 -8.19 -5.61
CA GLY A 130 15.44 -8.92 -5.44
C GLY A 130 15.45 -10.24 -6.21
N HIS A 131 14.36 -11.02 -6.13
CA HIS A 131 14.21 -12.25 -6.90
C HIS A 131 14.28 -12.01 -8.42
N MET A 132 13.65 -10.95 -8.90
CA MET A 132 13.69 -10.60 -10.32
C MET A 132 15.07 -10.06 -10.73
N TYR A 133 15.72 -9.27 -9.88
CA TYR A 133 17.07 -8.75 -10.14
C TYR A 133 18.10 -9.88 -10.21
N ALA A 134 18.01 -10.91 -9.38
CA ALA A 134 18.87 -12.10 -9.47
C ALA A 134 18.75 -12.81 -10.84
N LYS A 135 17.59 -12.69 -11.51
CA LYS A 135 17.40 -13.19 -12.87
C LYS A 135 17.95 -12.24 -13.93
N TRP A 136 17.83 -10.93 -13.75
CA TRP A 136 18.23 -9.93 -14.74
C TRP A 136 19.72 -9.59 -14.72
N VAL A 137 20.33 -9.51 -13.54
CA VAL A 137 21.76 -9.17 -13.38
C VAL A 137 22.60 -10.42 -13.62
N LYS A 138 23.38 -10.42 -14.69
CA LYS A 138 24.33 -11.49 -15.06
C LYS A 138 25.77 -11.00 -15.13
N SER A 139 25.97 -9.70 -15.30
CA SER A 139 27.28 -9.07 -15.39
C SER A 139 27.28 -7.71 -14.70
N TYR A 140 28.47 -7.20 -14.39
CA TYR A 140 28.65 -5.83 -13.90
C TYR A 140 28.07 -4.78 -14.86
N ARG A 141 27.92 -5.12 -16.15
CA ARG A 141 27.36 -4.23 -17.18
C ARG A 141 25.85 -4.02 -17.06
N ASP A 142 25.15 -4.89 -16.35
CA ASP A 142 23.71 -4.74 -16.09
C ASP A 142 23.44 -3.72 -14.96
N LEU A 143 24.50 -3.19 -14.35
CA LEU A 143 24.45 -2.21 -13.26
C LEU A 143 24.91 -0.82 -13.75
N PRO A 144 24.42 0.27 -13.14
CA PRO A 144 23.44 0.30 -12.05
C PRO A 144 22.01 0.04 -12.51
N ILE A 145 21.20 -0.64 -11.68
CA ILE A 145 19.75 -0.69 -11.88
C ILE A 145 19.11 0.46 -11.12
N LEU A 146 18.50 1.38 -11.84
CA LEU A 146 17.78 2.53 -11.29
C LEU A 146 16.30 2.37 -11.62
N MET A 147 15.52 1.78 -10.71
CA MET A 147 14.10 1.52 -10.93
C MET A 147 13.23 2.22 -9.88
N ASN A 148 12.06 2.65 -10.32
CA ASN A 148 11.02 3.23 -9.48
C ASN A 148 9.68 2.52 -9.72
N GLN A 149 8.84 2.44 -8.70
CA GLN A 149 7.49 1.90 -8.80
C GLN A 149 6.52 2.80 -8.02
N TRP A 150 5.53 3.34 -8.73
CA TRP A 150 4.37 3.99 -8.10
C TRP A 150 3.30 2.93 -7.83
N CYS A 151 2.96 2.71 -6.57
CA CYS A 151 2.03 1.65 -6.21
C CYS A 151 1.41 1.81 -4.82
N ASN A 152 0.36 1.03 -4.57
CA ASN A 152 -0.20 0.84 -3.24
C ASN A 152 0.54 -0.26 -2.47
N VAL A 153 0.60 -0.12 -1.16
CA VAL A 153 1.11 -1.13 -0.22
C VAL A 153 0.07 -1.37 0.87
N MET A 154 0.13 -2.53 1.51
CA MET A 154 -0.77 -2.86 2.61
C MET A 154 0.02 -3.30 3.83
N ARG A 155 -0.17 -2.57 4.94
CA ARG A 155 0.29 -2.95 6.27
C ARG A 155 -0.91 -2.93 7.21
N TRP A 156 -1.15 -4.04 7.89
CA TRP A 156 -2.30 -4.22 8.76
C TRP A 156 -2.03 -3.63 10.15
N GLU A 157 -1.94 -2.30 10.21
CA GLU A 157 -1.67 -1.59 11.46
C GLU A 157 -2.92 -1.53 12.37
N MET A 158 -2.75 -1.89 13.63
CA MET A 158 -3.85 -1.96 14.61
C MET A 158 -4.37 -0.58 15.05
N ARG A 159 -3.58 0.50 14.85
CA ARG A 159 -3.90 1.87 15.27
C ARG A 159 -3.66 2.87 14.13
N THR A 160 -4.64 2.99 13.26
CA THR A 160 -4.66 4.03 12.22
C THR A 160 -5.58 5.16 12.65
N ARG A 161 -5.11 6.39 12.48
CA ARG A 161 -5.95 7.59 12.46
C ARG A 161 -5.97 8.08 11.02
N MET A 162 -7.08 8.62 10.56
CA MET A 162 -7.03 9.44 9.35
C MET A 162 -6.23 10.71 9.65
#